data_AF-A0A2J8A841-F1
#
_entry.id   AF-A0A2J8A841-F1
#
_cell.length_a   1.000
_cell.length_b   1.000
_cell.length_c   1.000
_cell.angle_alpha   90.00
_cell.angle_beta   90.00
_cell.angle_gamma   90.00
#
_symmetry.space_group_name_H-M   'P 1'
#
loop_
_entity.id
_entity.type
_entity.pdbx_description
1 polymer ?
#
loop_
_entity_poly.entity_id
_entity_poly.type
_entity_poly.pdbx_seq_one_letter_code
_entity_poly.pdbx_strand_id
1 'polypeptide(L)'
;MIDDPSTVLVGDTALMMACANGDTEVAKALLAASADVNARNSDGDTALFVACKEGHAEVATILLAAGADFNTAKSSVRVGQQAADKYIGL
;
A
#
# COMPACT_ATOMS: atom_id res chain seq x y z
N MET A 1 -3.21 -15.95 26.74
CA MET A 1 -3.96 -14.68 26.74
C MET A 1 -2.93 -13.59 26.95
N ILE A 2 -2.30 -13.17 25.85
CA ILE A 2 -1.23 -12.16 25.86
C ILE A 2 -1.77 -10.98 25.07
N ASP A 3 -2.48 -10.09 25.78
CA ASP A 3 -2.81 -8.76 25.31
C ASP A 3 -1.77 -7.82 25.94
N ASP A 4 -0.57 -7.77 25.35
CA ASP A 4 0.44 -6.76 25.70
C ASP A 4 0.17 -5.48 24.90
N PRO A 5 -0.20 -4.37 25.55
CA PRO A 5 -0.58 -3.12 24.89
C PRO A 5 0.59 -2.37 24.24
N SER A 6 1.82 -2.88 24.34
CA SER A 6 3.01 -2.32 23.69
C SER A 6 3.18 -2.80 22.24
N THR A 7 2.36 -3.76 21.81
CA THR A 7 2.35 -4.37 20.47
C THR A 7 1.13 -3.92 19.67
N VAL A 8 0.85 -2.61 19.65
CA VAL A 8 0.07 -2.05 18.54
C VAL A 8 0.98 -2.06 17.31
N LEU A 9 1.23 -3.26 16.78
CA LEU A 9 1.66 -3.44 15.42
C LEU A 9 0.54 -2.82 14.60
N VAL A 10 0.77 -1.60 14.08
CA VAL A 10 -0.05 -1.06 13.01
C VAL A 10 0.27 -1.96 11.81
N GLY A 11 -0.39 -3.13 11.76
CA GLY A 11 -0.09 -4.20 10.82
C GLY A 11 -0.53 -3.85 9.40
N ASP A 12 -0.33 -4.78 8.48
CA ASP A 12 -0.90 -4.68 7.14
C ASP A 12 -2.42 -4.56 7.24
N THR A 13 -2.97 -3.61 6.50
CA THR A 13 -4.43 -3.46 6.38
C THR A 13 -4.99 -4.53 5.44
N ALA A 14 -6.29 -4.81 5.57
CA ALA A 14 -6.98 -5.67 4.60
C ALA A 14 -6.79 -5.17 3.15
N LEU A 15 -6.72 -3.84 2.96
CA LEU A 15 -6.48 -3.23 1.66
C LEU A 15 -5.07 -3.55 1.15
N MET A 16 -4.04 -3.49 2.00
CA MET A 16 -2.67 -3.88 1.64
C MET A 16 -2.58 -5.36 1.24
N MET A 17 -3.27 -6.26 1.96
CA MET A 17 -3.27 -7.68 1.60
C MET A 17 -3.96 -7.94 0.26
N ALA A 18 -5.11 -7.30 0.00
CA ALA A 18 -5.76 -7.36 -1.32
C ALA A 18 -4.85 -6.84 -2.44
N CYS A 19 -4.10 -5.78 -2.15
CA CYS A 19 -3.14 -5.19 -3.08
C CYS A 19 -1.92 -6.09 -3.33
N ALA A 20 -1.43 -6.80 -2.32
CA ALA A 20 -0.34 -7.78 -2.47
C ALA A 20 -0.77 -8.97 -3.34
N ASN A 21 -2.04 -9.39 -3.22
CA ASN A 21 -2.58 -10.52 -3.99
C ASN A 21 -3.07 -10.13 -5.40
N GLY A 22 -3.19 -8.84 -5.69
CA GLY A 22 -3.75 -8.36 -6.96
C GLY A 22 -5.28 -8.44 -7.04
N ASP A 23 -5.97 -8.57 -5.91
CA ASP A 23 -7.42 -8.77 -5.84
C ASP A 23 -8.19 -7.46 -6.03
N THR A 24 -8.42 -7.10 -7.29
CA THR A 24 -9.11 -5.87 -7.69
C THR A 24 -10.51 -5.74 -7.09
N GLU A 25 -11.29 -6.82 -7.05
CA GLU A 25 -12.65 -6.79 -6.52
C GLU A 25 -12.67 -6.60 -5.00
N VAL A 26 -11.75 -7.22 -4.27
CA VAL A 26 -11.61 -7.03 -2.82
C VAL A 26 -11.12 -5.61 -2.52
N ALA A 27 -10.15 -5.10 -3.28
CA ALA A 27 -9.68 -3.72 -3.15
C ALA A 27 -10.82 -2.71 -3.37
N LYS A 28 -11.63 -2.86 -4.42
CA LYS A 28 -12.81 -2.02 -4.66
C LYS A 28 -13.83 -2.10 -3.53
N ALA A 29 -14.12 -3.30 -3.03
CA ALA A 29 -15.08 -3.49 -1.94
C ALA A 29 -14.62 -2.79 -0.65
N LEU A 30 -13.33 -2.88 -0.32
CA LEU A 30 -12.74 -2.21 0.83
C LEU A 30 -12.77 -0.69 0.68
N LEU A 31 -12.44 -0.16 -0.50
CA LEU A 31 -12.53 1.27 -0.79
C LEU A 31 -13.98 1.77 -0.71
N ALA A 32 -14.94 1.00 -1.21
CA ALA A 32 -16.37 1.31 -1.07
C ALA A 32 -16.83 1.31 0.40
N ALA A 33 -16.20 0.49 1.24
CA ALA A 33 -16.39 0.50 2.70
C ALA A 33 -15.63 1.63 3.43
N SER A 34 -15.10 2.63 2.69
CA SER A 34 -14.32 3.74 3.23
C SER A 34 -13.03 3.30 3.94
N ALA A 35 -12.38 2.24 3.45
CA ALA A 35 -11.02 1.91 3.88
C ALA A 35 -10.08 3.09 3.59
N ASP A 36 -9.19 3.38 4.54
CA ASP A 36 -8.18 4.43 4.37
C ASP A 36 -7.15 3.97 3.33
N VAL A 37 -7.24 4.57 2.13
CA VAL A 37 -6.37 4.29 0.99
C VAL A 37 -4.90 4.68 1.24
N ASN A 38 -4.67 5.63 2.15
CA ASN A 38 -3.35 6.17 2.49
C ASN A 38 -2.82 5.64 3.83
N ALA A 39 -3.51 4.66 4.42
CA ALA A 39 -3.04 3.99 5.62
C ALA A 39 -1.63 3.44 5.42
N ARG A 40 -0.84 3.47 6.50
CA ARG A 40 0.54 3.01 6.52
C ARG A 40 0.69 1.89 7.52
N ASN A 41 1.39 0.82 7.13
CA ASN A 41 1.76 -0.23 8.07
C ASN A 41 2.96 0.20 8.93
N SER A 42 3.45 -0.71 9.76
CA SER A 42 4.58 -0.49 10.68
C SER A 42 5.90 -0.21 9.94
N ASP A 43 6.05 -0.69 8.71
CA ASP A 43 7.19 -0.42 7.84
C ASP A 43 7.04 0.91 7.08
N GLY A 44 5.90 1.58 7.22
CA GLY A 44 5.56 2.81 6.53
C GLY A 44 5.09 2.59 5.09
N ASP A 45 4.78 1.36 4.69
CA ASP A 45 4.27 1.04 3.36
C ASP A 45 2.77 1.34 3.26
N THR A 46 2.34 1.74 2.06
CA THR A 46 0.93 1.97 1.72
C THR A 46 0.40 0.84 0.84
N ALA A 47 -0.93 0.72 0.73
CA ALA A 47 -1.55 -0.21 -0.23
C ALA A 47 -1.04 -0.01 -1.67
N LEU A 48 -0.81 1.25 -2.07
CA LEU A 48 -0.29 1.59 -3.39
C LEU A 48 1.15 1.11 -3.58
N PHE A 49 2.00 1.27 -2.55
CA PHE A 49 3.36 0.76 -2.58
C PHE A 49 3.39 -0.75 -2.77
N VAL A 50 2.58 -1.47 -1.99
CA VAL A 50 2.49 -2.93 -2.04
C VAL A 50 2.03 -3.39 -3.44
N ALA A 51 0.96 -2.79 -4.00
CA ALA A 51 0.52 -3.11 -5.36
C ALA A 51 1.62 -2.90 -6.40
N CYS A 52 2.35 -1.78 -6.32
CA CYS A 52 3.46 -1.48 -7.23
C CYS A 52 4.65 -2.42 -7.07
N LYS A 53 5.01 -2.77 -5.83
CA LYS A 53 6.12 -3.68 -5.51
C LYS A 53 5.87 -5.09 -6.06
N GLU A 54 4.64 -5.57 -5.95
CA GLU A 54 4.23 -6.88 -6.45
C GLU A 54 3.84 -6.88 -7.95
N GLY A 55 3.80 -5.70 -8.59
CA GLY A 55 3.56 -5.56 -10.03
C GLY A 55 2.09 -5.52 -10.45
N HIS A 56 1.17 -5.34 -9.51
CA HIS A 56 -0.28 -5.31 -9.74
C HIS A 56 -0.76 -3.95 -10.22
N ALA A 57 -0.42 -3.60 -11.48
CA ALA A 57 -0.71 -2.30 -12.07
C ALA A 57 -2.21 -1.95 -12.12
N GLU A 58 -3.09 -2.94 -12.29
CA GLU A 58 -4.54 -2.74 -12.29
C GLU A 58 -5.04 -2.28 -10.90
N VAL A 59 -4.58 -2.94 -9.82
CA VAL A 59 -4.91 -2.53 -8.45
C VAL A 59 -4.33 -1.16 -8.13
N ALA A 60 -3.09 -0.88 -8.54
CA ALA A 60 -2.48 0.44 -8.38
C ALA A 60 -3.31 1.54 -9.05
N THR A 61 -3.87 1.28 -10.23
CA THR A 61 -4.76 2.21 -10.94
C THR A 61 -6.05 2.46 -10.18
N ILE A 62 -6.65 1.41 -9.59
CA ILE A 62 -7.85 1.53 -8.75
C ILE A 62 -7.57 2.40 -7.53
N LEU A 63 -6.45 2.18 -6.84
CA LEU A 63 -6.06 2.96 -5.67
C LEU A 63 -5.85 4.43 -6.03
N LEU A 64 -5.15 4.73 -7.14
CA LEU A 64 -4.96 6.09 -7.63
C LEU A 64 -6.30 6.78 -7.95
N ALA A 65 -7.23 6.05 -8.58
CA ALA A 65 -8.58 6.55 -8.84
C ALA A 65 -9.37 6.82 -7.55
N ALA A 66 -9.07 6.09 -6.48
CA ALA A 66 -9.65 6.28 -5.15
C ALA A 66 -8.95 7.37 -4.31
N GLY A 67 -7.98 8.09 -4.88
CA GLY A 67 -7.28 9.19 -4.20
C GLY A 67 -6.05 8.75 -3.40
N ALA A 68 -5.45 7.60 -3.72
CA ALA A 68 -4.16 7.23 -3.16
C ALA A 68 -3.09 8.27 -3.52
N ASP A 69 -2.38 8.73 -2.51
CA ASP A 69 -1.29 9.68 -2.69
C ASP A 69 -0.03 8.96 -3.17
N PHE A 70 0.30 9.13 -4.46
CA PHE A 70 1.53 8.57 -5.03
C PHE A 70 2.80 8.98 -4.25
N ASN A 71 2.82 10.21 -3.73
CA ASN A 71 3.98 10.74 -3.01
C ASN A 71 4.11 10.17 -1.59
N THR A 72 3.04 9.65 -1.01
CA THR A 72 3.07 9.03 0.32
C THR A 72 3.41 7.54 0.24
N ALA A 73 3.44 6.94 -0.96
CA ALA A 73 3.80 5.54 -1.14
C ALA A 73 5.24 5.18 -0.72
N LYS A 74 6.11 6.16 -0.42
CA LYS A 74 7.43 5.88 0.16
C LYS A 74 7.40 5.90 1.68
N SER A 75 7.82 4.81 2.32
CA SER A 75 8.34 4.86 3.69
C SER A 75 9.51 5.84 3.77
N SER A 76 9.50 6.68 4.79
CA SER A 76 10.41 7.80 4.95
C SER A 76 11.86 7.33 5.16
N VAL A 77 12.70 7.51 4.12
CA VAL A 77 14.13 7.93 4.21
C VAL A 77 15.16 6.86 4.69
N ARG A 78 15.95 6.23 3.77
CA ARG A 78 17.40 6.55 3.51
C ARG A 78 18.39 5.54 2.85
N VAL A 79 18.05 4.34 2.39
CA VAL A 79 19.05 3.54 1.62
C VAL A 79 18.40 2.84 0.43
N GLY A 80 18.64 3.32 -0.78
CA GLY A 80 18.25 2.58 -2.00
C GLY A 80 17.42 3.38 -3.02
N GLN A 81 17.85 4.60 -3.35
CA GLN A 81 17.50 5.22 -4.63
C GLN A 81 17.97 4.28 -5.77
N GLN A 82 17.13 3.32 -6.22
CA GLN A 82 17.41 2.55 -7.45
C GLN A 82 16.18 1.94 -8.16
N ALA A 83 14.97 1.93 -7.58
CA ALA A 83 13.83 1.24 -8.22
C ALA A 83 12.89 2.11 -9.07
N ALA A 84 12.91 3.44 -8.93
CA ALA A 84 12.02 4.33 -9.70
C ALA A 84 12.59 4.75 -11.06
N ASP A 85 13.92 4.87 -11.19
CA ASP A 85 14.58 5.26 -12.44
C ASP A 85 14.51 4.17 -13.53
N LYS A 86 13.99 2.97 -13.21
CA LYS A 86 13.81 1.89 -14.18
C LYS A 86 12.45 1.89 -14.86
N TYR A 87 11.47 2.66 -14.35
CA TYR A 87 10.10 2.68 -14.87
C TYR A 87 9.73 3.97 -15.64
N ILE A 88 10.54 5.02 -15.51
CA ILE A 88 10.43 6.27 -16.27
C ILE A 88 11.73 6.46 -17.05
N GLY A 89 11.83 5.83 -18.20
CA GLY A 89 13.01 5.91 -19.07
C GLY A 89 13.23 7.32 -19.65
N LEU A 90 14.12 8.08 -19.02
CA LEU A 90 14.88 9.16 -19.63
C LEU A 90 16.38 8.84 -19.51
#